data_AF-A0A165IR35-F1
#
_entry.id   AF-A0A165IR35-F1
#
_cell.length_a   1.000
_cell.length_b   1.000
_cell.length_c   1.000
_cell.angle_alpha   90.00
_cell.angle_beta   90.00
_cell.angle_gamma   90.00
#
_symmetry.space_group_name_H-M   'P 1'
#
loop_
_entity.id
_entity.type
_entity.pdbx_description
1 polymer ?
#
loop_
_entity_poly.entity_id
_entity_poly.type
_entity_poly.pdbx_seq_one_letter_code
_entity_poly.pdbx_strand_id
1 'polypeptide(L)' 'MLRHYTMQGAESGLGADYKKRKNVIRVRAEGEQFLLQADTLVDVVNWIEAFQAATNIALDLDERPMPKLPTLPRRRRRR' A
#
# COMPACT_ATOMS: atom_id res chain seq x y z
N MET A 1 7.21 3.69 25.76
CA MET A 1 6.95 2.35 25.19
C MET A 1 6.70 2.54 23.70
N LEU A 2 7.46 1.86 22.83
CA LEU A 2 7.27 1.96 21.37
C LEU A 2 6.11 1.03 20.97
N ARG A 3 5.09 1.55 20.28
CA ARG A 3 4.03 0.71 19.69
C ARG A 3 4.53 0.13 18.37
N HIS A 4 4.19 -1.13 18.13
CA HIS A 4 4.49 -1.84 16.89
C HIS A 4 3.15 -2.23 16.25
N TYR A 5 3.07 -2.13 14.93
CA TYR A 5 1.89 -2.48 14.16
C TYR A 5 2.27 -3.53 13.13
N THR A 6 1.48 -4.57 12.99
CA THR A 6 1.59 -5.51 11.87
C THR A 6 1.05 -4.90 10.57
N MET A 7 1.55 -5.39 9.43
CA MET A 7 1.02 -5.05 8.10
C MET A 7 -0.08 -6.03 7.65
N GLN A 8 -0.46 -7.01 8.47
CA GLN A 8 -1.54 -7.95 8.16
C GLN A 8 -2.86 -7.18 7.98
N GLY A 9 -3.45 -7.29 6.78
CA GLY A 9 -4.69 -6.58 6.44
C GLY A 9 -4.56 -5.05 6.41
N ALA A 10 -3.33 -4.52 6.44
CA ALA A 10 -3.11 -3.08 6.42
C ALA A 10 -3.37 -2.49 5.03
N GLU A 11 -3.89 -1.27 5.00
CA GLU A 11 -4.15 -0.51 3.78
C GLU A 11 -3.27 0.72 3.70
N SER A 12 -2.72 1.01 2.52
CA SER A 12 -1.95 2.23 2.27
C SER A 12 -2.35 2.90 0.96
N GLY A 13 -2.40 4.23 0.97
CA GLY A 13 -2.73 5.03 -0.21
C GLY A 13 -2.50 6.52 -0.02
N LEU A 14 -2.84 7.31 -1.02
CA LEU A 14 -2.72 8.77 -0.96
C LEU A 14 -3.71 9.37 0.04
N GLY A 15 -3.25 10.22 0.95
CA GLY A 15 -4.08 11.01 1.86
C GLY A 15 -4.71 12.23 1.17
N ALA A 16 -5.45 12.02 0.08
CA ALA A 16 -5.89 13.08 -0.84
C ALA A 16 -6.82 14.15 -0.21
N ASP A 17 -7.55 13.80 0.84
CA ASP A 17 -8.42 14.71 1.61
C ASP A 17 -7.63 15.60 2.59
N TYR A 18 -6.37 15.27 2.89
CA TYR A 18 -5.54 16.05 3.80
C TYR A 18 -4.84 17.19 3.06
N LYS A 19 -5.34 18.42 3.24
CA LYS A 19 -4.87 19.60 2.50
C LYS A 19 -3.80 20.43 3.22
N LYS A 20 -3.47 20.12 4.48
CA LYS A 20 -2.53 20.93 5.29
C LYS A 20 -1.06 20.70 4.92
N ARG A 21 -0.71 19.55 4.33
CA ARG A 21 0.63 19.22 3.86
C ARG A 21 0.56 18.46 2.54
N LYS A 22 1.59 18.61 1.71
CA LYS A 22 1.76 17.83 0.47
C LYS A 22 2.36 16.46 0.78
N ASN A 23 2.29 15.56 -0.19
CA ASN A 23 2.98 14.27 -0.15
C ASN A 23 2.59 13.39 1.05
N VAL A 24 1.30 13.38 1.39
CA VAL A 24 0.79 12.65 2.56
C VAL A 24 0.26 11.28 2.16
N ILE A 25 0.76 10.25 2.82
CA ILE A 25 0.32 8.87 2.72
C ILE A 25 -0.60 8.58 3.91
N ARG A 26 -1.71 7.92 3.65
CA ARG A 26 -2.58 7.35 4.68
C ARG A 26 -2.27 5.87 4.82
N VAL A 27 -2.03 5.43 6.06
CA VAL A 27 -1.87 4.02 6.42
C VAL A 27 -2.95 3.67 7.44
N ARG A 28 -3.61 2.53 7.25
CA ARG A 28 -4.51 1.92 8.23
C ARG A 28 -3.97 0.56 8.61
N ALA A 29 -3.75 0.35 9.91
CA ALA A 29 -3.25 -0.90 10.46
C ALA A 29 -3.87 -1.12 11.83
N GLU A 30 -4.29 -2.36 12.12
CA GLU A 30 -4.86 -2.75 13.42
C GLU A 30 -6.03 -1.85 13.90
N GLY A 31 -6.83 -1.32 12.97
CA GLY A 31 -7.94 -0.41 13.29
C GLY A 31 -7.54 1.05 13.57
N GLU A 32 -6.26 1.37 13.57
CA GLU A 32 -5.74 2.73 13.71
C GLU A 32 -5.42 3.35 12.34
N GLN A 33 -5.45 4.69 12.26
CA GLN A 33 -5.17 5.46 11.03
C GLN A 33 -4.07 6.49 11.25
N PHE A 34 -3.08 6.48 10.34
CA PHE A 34 -1.91 7.34 10.36
C PHE A 34 -1.84 8.19 9.10
N LEU A 35 -1.28 9.40 9.23
CA LEU A 35 -0.88 10.24 8.12
C LEU A 35 0.64 10.44 8.18
N LEU A 36 1.34 9.97 7.15
CA LEU A 36 2.79 10.05 7.03
C LEU A 36 3.12 11.03 5.91
N GLN A 37 3.96 12.02 6.20
CA GLN A 37 4.44 12.94 5.16
C GLN A 37 5.76 12.41 4.59
N ALA A 38 5.83 12.28 3.27
CA ALA A 38 7.07 12.01 2.55
C ALA A 38 7.70 13.31 2.01
N ASP A 39 8.99 13.25 1.69
CA ASP A 39 9.72 14.42 1.20
C ASP A 39 9.32 14.78 -0.23
N THR A 40 9.26 13.80 -1.13
CA THR A 40 8.90 14.01 -2.54
C THR A 40 7.68 13.19 -2.97
N LEU A 41 7.11 13.52 -4.13
CA LEU A 41 6.04 12.71 -4.73
C LEU A 41 6.53 11.31 -5.14
N VAL A 42 7.79 11.18 -5.53
CA VAL A 42 8.39 9.88 -5.85
C VAL A 42 8.44 9.01 -4.60
N ASP A 43 8.81 9.60 -3.46
CA ASP A 43 8.82 8.89 -2.17
C ASP A 43 7.42 8.45 -1.76
N VAL A 44 6.37 9.25 -2.06
CA VAL A 44 4.98 8.82 -1.82
C VAL A 44 4.68 7.51 -2.54
N VAL A 45 5.03 7.43 -3.82
CA VAL A 45 4.81 6.21 -4.62
C VAL A 45 5.63 5.05 -4.05
N ASN A 46 6.92 5.26 -3.81
CA ASN A 46 7.81 4.23 -3.27
C ASN A 46 7.33 3.67 -1.92
N TRP A 47 6.91 4.55 -1.00
CA TRP A 47 6.40 4.12 0.31
C TRP A 47 5.06 3.39 0.20
N ILE A 48 4.14 3.86 -0.66
CA ILE A 48 2.87 3.16 -0.90
C ILE A 48 3.12 1.76 -1.46
N GLU A 49 4.01 1.62 -2.45
CA GLU A 49 4.39 0.33 -3.03
C GLU A 49 5.07 -0.57 -1.99
N ALA A 50 5.97 -0.04 -1.16
CA ALA A 50 6.62 -0.78 -0.09
C ALA A 50 5.64 -1.28 0.96
N PHE A 51 4.68 -0.44 1.39
CA PHE A 51 3.63 -0.86 2.33
C PHE A 51 2.72 -1.93 1.73
N GLN A 52 2.31 -1.78 0.47
CA GLN A 52 1.50 -2.79 -0.22
C GLN A 52 2.25 -4.12 -0.37
N ALA A 53 3.54 -4.07 -0.73
CA ALA A 53 4.40 -5.24 -0.79
C ALA A 53 4.53 -5.91 0.59
N ALA A 54 4.71 -5.13 1.66
CA ALA A 54 4.74 -5.62 3.03
C ALA A 54 3.43 -6.29 3.43
N THR A 55 2.28 -5.68 3.14
CA THR A 55 0.95 -6.27 3.36
C THR A 55 0.80 -7.63 2.67
N ASN A 56 1.25 -7.74 1.41
CA ASN A 56 1.18 -8.99 0.63
C ASN A 56 1.98 -10.15 1.26
N ILE A 57 3.01 -9.85 2.04
CA ILE A 57 3.87 -10.84 2.69
C ILE A 57 3.69 -10.89 4.23
N ALA A 58 2.69 -10.21 4.78
CA ALA A 58 2.52 -10.12 6.23
C ALA A 58 1.74 -11.28 6.84
N LEU A 59 0.81 -11.88 6.08
CA LEU A 59 0.06 -13.07 6.53
C LEU A 59 0.96 -14.30 6.54
N ASP A 60 0.55 -15.35 7.25
CA ASP A 60 1.24 -16.63 7.21
C ASP A 60 1.14 -17.27 5.81
N LEU A 61 2.11 -18.09 5.44
CA LEU A 61 2.18 -18.67 4.08
C LEU A 61 0.92 -19.46 3.71
N ASP A 62 0.33 -20.15 4.70
CA ASP A 62 -0.87 -20.97 4.52
C ASP A 62 -2.14 -20.13 4.29
N GLU A 63 -2.14 -18.86 4.72
CA GLU A 63 -3.28 -17.93 4.62
C GLU A 63 -3.14 -16.93 3.47
N ARG A 64 -1.97 -16.83 2.84
CA ARG A 64 -1.73 -15.87 1.76
C ARG A 64 -2.54 -16.22 0.51
N PRO A 65 -3.37 -15.29 -0.01
CA PRO A 65 -4.01 -15.49 -1.30
C PRO A 65 -2.95 -15.47 -2.42
N MET A 66 -3.16 -16.30 -3.44
CA MET A 66 -2.31 -16.28 -4.63
C MET A 66 -2.32 -14.87 -5.25
N PRO A 67 -1.16 -14.28 -5.60
CA PRO A 67 -1.11 -12.96 -6.21
C PRO A 67 -1.97 -12.91 -7.47
N LYS A 68 -2.91 -11.96 -7.52
CA LYS A 68 -3.68 -11.68 -8.74
C LYS A 68 -2.80 -10.86 -9.67
N LEU A 69 -2.10 -11.55 -10.58
CA LEU A 69 -1.37 -10.88 -11.65
C LEU A 69 -2.35 -10.03 -12.47
N PRO A 70 -2.03 -8.76 -12.80
CA PRO A 70 -2.82 -7.98 -13.72
C PRO A 70 -2.95 -8.73 -15.05
N THR A 71 -4.16 -9.15 -15.40
CA THR A 71 -4.40 -9.81 -16.68
C THR A 71 -4.30 -8.76 -17.78
N LEU A 72 -3.13 -8.62 -18.39
CA LEU A 72 -2.97 -7.77 -19.56
C LEU A 72 -3.82 -8.35 -20.70
N PRO A 73 -4.67 -7.55 -21.35
CA PRO A 73 -5.48 -8.03 -22.46
C PRO A 73 -4.57 -8.57 -23.56
N ARG A 74 -4.83 -9.80 -24.00
CA ARG A 74 -4.04 -10.45 -25.05
C ARG A 74 -4.17 -9.66 -26.35
N ARG A 75 -3.05 -9.21 -26.92
CA ARG A 75 -3.02 -8.49 -28.20
C ARG A 75 -3.70 -9.34 -29.29
N ARG A 76 -4.84 -8.89 -29.79
CA ARG A 76 -5.57 -9.54 -30.89
C ARG A 76 -4.82 -9.26 -32.19
N ARG A 77 -4.34 -10.29 -32.89
CA ARG A 77 -3.78 -10.14 -34.24
C ARG A 77 -4.93 -9.73 -35.17
N ARG A 78 -4.86 -8.55 -35.80
CA ARG A 78 -5.80 -8.18 -36.88
C ARG A 78 -5.67 -9.24 -37.97
N ARG A 79 -6.77 -9.89 -38.34
CA ARG A 79 -6.88 -10.70 -39.57
C ARG A 79 -7.22 -9.79 -40.72
#